data_AF-A0A2T4S5A0-F1
#
_entry.id   AF-A0A2T4S5A0-F1
#
_cell.length_a   1.000
_cell.length_b   1.000
_cell.length_c   1.000
_cell.angle_alpha   90.00
_cell.angle_beta   90.00
_cell.angle_gamma   90.00
#
_symmetry.space_group_name_H-M   'P 1'
#
loop_
_entity.id
_entity.type
_entity.pdbx_description
1 polymer ?
#
loop_
_entity_poly.entity_id
_entity_poly.type
_entity_poly.pdbx_seq_one_letter_code
_entity_poly.pdbx_strand_id
1 'polypeptide(L)'
;TQAGKLVLHEPTAIRIWRTPTDNDINIRKHWEEMGYEHAHTRVYDYSIVESEGGVSIQFQISIVHKRVPKILTGTLTWLVHADGKIEADLELEKNARMPFLPRLGLEFKLSNDYQKLAYYGHGPFSSYDDKQLASHLGYFVSTVNDNFWPHIRPQEDGSHNNT
;
A
#
# COMPACT_ATOMS: atom_id res chain seq x y z
N THR A 1 -18.22 6.64 1.76
CA THR A 1 -18.59 7.91 2.41
C THR A 1 -19.12 7.59 3.79
N GLN A 2 -18.69 8.28 4.84
CA GLN A 2 -19.33 8.16 6.16
C GLN A 2 -20.32 9.31 6.27
N ALA A 3 -21.63 9.03 6.30
CA ALA A 3 -22.68 10.05 6.34
C ALA A 3 -22.57 11.14 5.24
N GLY A 4 -22.14 10.77 4.03
CA GLY A 4 -21.98 11.70 2.91
C GLY A 4 -20.66 12.48 2.89
N LYS A 5 -19.81 12.38 3.92
CA LYS A 5 -18.46 12.99 3.92
C LYS A 5 -17.49 12.13 3.10
N LEU A 6 -16.72 12.80 2.25
CA LEU A 6 -15.59 12.21 1.54
C LEU A 6 -14.45 11.99 2.53
N VAL A 7 -13.98 10.75 2.67
CA VAL A 7 -12.90 10.35 3.59
C VAL A 7 -11.54 10.38 2.88
N LEU A 8 -11.51 9.93 1.62
CA LEU A 8 -10.31 9.88 0.79
C LEU A 8 -10.10 11.21 0.06
N HIS A 9 -8.89 11.73 0.12
CA HIS A 9 -8.47 12.93 -0.61
C HIS A 9 -8.12 12.61 -2.08
N GLU A 10 -7.69 11.39 -2.38
CA GLU A 10 -7.37 10.90 -3.73
C GLU A 10 -7.89 9.47 -3.94
N PRO A 11 -8.05 9.00 -5.19
CA PRO A 11 -8.35 7.60 -5.47
C PRO A 11 -7.32 6.65 -4.86
N THR A 12 -7.77 5.49 -4.39
CA THR A 12 -6.90 4.42 -3.91
C THR A 12 -5.91 3.98 -5.00
N ALA A 13 -4.65 3.78 -4.62
CA ALA A 13 -3.60 3.31 -5.53
C ALA A 13 -3.00 1.99 -5.05
N ILE A 14 -2.66 1.10 -5.98
CA ILE A 14 -1.73 0.00 -5.70
C ILE A 14 -0.31 0.56 -5.83
N ARG A 15 0.50 0.42 -4.78
CA ARG A 15 1.88 0.91 -4.73
C ARG A 15 2.86 -0.25 -4.74
N ILE A 16 3.81 -0.15 -5.66
CA ILE A 16 4.97 -1.04 -5.76
C ILE A 16 6.30 -0.32 -5.50
N TRP A 17 6.21 0.90 -4.96
CA TRP A 17 7.34 1.80 -4.73
C TRP A 17 7.26 2.33 -3.31
N ARG A 18 8.45 2.55 -2.73
CA ARG A 18 8.67 3.33 -1.51
C ARG A 18 9.83 4.28 -1.79
N THR A 19 9.93 5.40 -1.08
CA THR A 19 11.12 6.25 -1.20
C THR A 19 12.35 5.45 -0.77
N PRO A 20 13.39 5.28 -1.61
CA PRO A 20 14.53 4.43 -1.27
C PRO A 20 15.25 4.89 -0.01
N THR A 21 15.70 3.93 0.78
CA THR A 21 16.61 4.15 1.91
C THR A 21 18.07 4.15 1.44
N ASP A 22 19.00 4.59 2.28
CA ASP A 22 20.45 4.57 2.01
C ASP A 22 20.93 3.13 1.77
N ASN A 23 20.30 2.13 2.39
CA ASN A 23 20.58 0.71 2.18
C ASN A 23 20.16 0.20 0.80
N ASP A 24 19.25 0.90 0.11
CA ASP A 24 18.76 0.49 -1.21
C ASP A 24 19.70 0.91 -2.35
N ILE A 25 20.87 1.50 -2.06
CA ILE A 25 21.79 2.09 -3.05
C ILE A 25 22.11 1.17 -4.24
N ASN A 26 22.24 -0.13 -4.00
CA ASN A 26 22.60 -1.12 -5.03
C ASN A 26 21.40 -1.53 -5.88
N ILE A 27 20.20 -1.65 -5.29
CA ILE A 27 19.01 -2.13 -6.00
C ILE A 27 18.22 -0.98 -6.65
N ARG A 28 18.30 0.23 -6.09
CA ARG A 28 17.58 1.43 -6.53
C ARG A 28 17.70 1.67 -8.03
N LYS A 29 18.91 1.55 -8.60
CA LYS A 29 19.13 1.73 -10.04
C LYS A 29 18.28 0.77 -10.88
N HIS A 30 18.19 -0.48 -10.45
CA HIS A 30 17.40 -1.49 -11.14
C HIS A 30 15.90 -1.20 -11.05
N TRP A 31 15.41 -0.73 -9.91
CA TRP A 31 14.02 -0.29 -9.78
C TRP A 31 13.69 0.92 -10.65
N GLU A 32 14.61 1.89 -10.73
CA GLU A 32 14.48 3.08 -11.60
C GLU A 32 14.46 2.69 -13.08
N GLU A 33 15.35 1.79 -13.51
CA GLU A 33 15.37 1.22 -14.86
C GLU A 33 14.06 0.49 -15.21
N MET A 34 13.51 -0.25 -14.24
CA MET A 34 12.21 -0.94 -14.39
C MET A 34 11.01 0.00 -14.21
N GLY A 35 11.24 1.26 -13.87
CA GLY A 35 10.21 2.31 -13.78
C GLY A 35 9.22 2.13 -12.63
N TYR A 36 9.64 1.52 -11.52
CA TYR A 36 8.74 1.21 -10.40
C TYR A 36 8.08 2.45 -9.78
N GLU A 37 8.81 3.55 -9.64
CA GLU A 37 8.30 4.82 -9.12
C GLU A 37 7.13 5.39 -9.95
N HIS A 38 7.16 5.17 -11.26
CA HIS A 38 6.16 5.71 -12.20
C HIS A 38 5.23 4.62 -12.77
N ALA A 39 5.25 3.43 -12.17
CA ALA A 39 4.34 2.37 -12.55
C ALA A 39 2.91 2.75 -12.14
N HIS A 40 1.94 2.36 -12.95
CA HIS A 40 0.52 2.62 -12.69
C HIS A 40 -0.32 1.38 -12.94
N THR A 41 -1.50 1.35 -12.32
CA THR A 41 -2.47 0.28 -12.51
C THR A 41 -3.20 0.48 -13.83
N ARG A 42 -3.27 -0.57 -14.64
CA ARG A 42 -4.13 -0.65 -15.82
C ARG A 42 -5.20 -1.72 -15.60
N VAL A 43 -6.45 -1.31 -15.70
CA VAL A 43 -7.61 -2.22 -15.71
C VAL A 43 -7.83 -2.71 -17.13
N TYR A 44 -8.03 -4.01 -17.28
CA TYR A 44 -8.34 -4.67 -18.55
C TYR A 44 -9.81 -5.06 -18.64
N ASP A 45 -10.38 -5.48 -17.51
CA ASP A 45 -11.77 -5.91 -17.42
C ASP A 45 -12.27 -5.73 -15.98
N TYR A 46 -13.58 -5.75 -15.80
CA TYR A 46 -14.21 -5.75 -14.49
C TYR A 46 -15.54 -6.50 -14.50
N SER A 47 -15.91 -7.04 -13.34
CA SER A 47 -17.24 -7.61 -13.10
C SER A 47 -17.80 -7.12 -11.77
N ILE A 48 -19.12 -7.02 -11.71
CA ILE A 48 -19.87 -6.64 -10.51
C ILE A 48 -20.90 -7.74 -10.26
N VAL A 49 -20.91 -8.26 -9.03
CA VAL A 49 -21.85 -9.27 -8.58
C VAL A 49 -22.54 -8.77 -7.32
N GLU A 50 -23.86 -8.63 -7.39
CA GLU A 50 -24.69 -8.26 -6.25
C GLU A 50 -25.30 -9.51 -5.59
N SER A 51 -25.39 -9.50 -4.27
CA SER A 51 -26.00 -10.56 -3.46
C SER A 51 -26.64 -9.97 -2.22
N GLU A 52 -27.42 -10.77 -1.48
CA GLU A 52 -27.97 -10.34 -0.17
C GLU A 52 -26.88 -9.96 0.84
N GLY A 53 -25.68 -10.58 0.74
CA GLY A 53 -24.57 -10.31 1.64
C GLY A 53 -23.77 -9.04 1.31
N GLY A 54 -23.99 -8.44 0.14
CA GLY A 54 -23.24 -7.28 -0.33
C GLY A 54 -22.93 -7.29 -1.83
N VAL A 55 -22.03 -6.40 -2.24
CA VAL A 55 -21.62 -6.19 -3.63
C VAL A 55 -20.13 -6.51 -3.77
N SER A 56 -19.80 -7.41 -4.69
CA SER A 56 -18.42 -7.73 -5.08
C SER A 56 -18.07 -7.07 -6.40
N ILE A 57 -16.92 -6.39 -6.45
CA ILE A 57 -16.39 -5.72 -7.64
C ILE A 57 -14.99 -6.28 -7.89
N GLN A 58 -14.84 -7.09 -8.94
CA GLN A 58 -13.55 -7.66 -9.31
C GLN A 58 -12.99 -6.97 -10.55
N PHE A 59 -11.73 -6.54 -10.47
CA PHE A 59 -10.98 -5.95 -11.56
C PHE A 59 -9.87 -6.90 -12.02
N GLN A 60 -9.75 -7.11 -13.34
CA GLN A 60 -8.58 -7.72 -13.96
C GLN A 60 -7.56 -6.63 -14.25
N ILE A 61 -6.39 -6.68 -13.60
CA ILE A 61 -5.43 -5.59 -13.56
C ILE A 61 -4.02 -5.99 -13.96
N SER A 62 -3.22 -5.00 -14.32
CA SER A 62 -1.76 -5.13 -14.34
C SER A 62 -1.10 -3.85 -13.84
N ILE A 63 0.05 -3.99 -13.18
CA ILE A 63 0.92 -2.87 -12.85
C ILE A 63 1.95 -2.74 -13.97
N VAL A 64 1.95 -1.59 -14.63
CA VAL A 64 2.67 -1.38 -15.89
C VAL A 64 3.47 -0.09 -15.87
N HIS A 65 4.53 -0.09 -16.69
CA HIS A 65 5.27 1.10 -17.03
C HIS A 65 5.59 1.08 -18.54
N LYS A 66 5.54 2.23 -19.21
CA LYS A 66 5.54 2.34 -20.68
C LYS A 66 6.77 1.77 -21.40
N ARG A 67 7.88 1.58 -20.68
CA ARG A 67 9.18 1.17 -21.25
C ARG A 67 9.56 -0.29 -20.98
N VAL A 68 8.75 -1.02 -20.21
CA VAL A 68 9.07 -2.38 -19.77
C VAL A 68 7.86 -3.31 -19.91
N PRO A 69 8.06 -4.64 -19.92
CA PRO A 69 6.96 -5.59 -19.82
C PRO A 69 6.10 -5.34 -18.58
N LYS A 70 4.91 -5.95 -18.52
CA LYS A 70 4.06 -5.91 -17.31
C LYS A 70 4.87 -6.36 -16.09
N ILE A 71 4.77 -5.59 -15.01
CA ILE A 71 5.52 -5.82 -13.77
C ILE A 71 4.77 -6.85 -12.92
N LEU A 72 3.46 -6.62 -12.74
CA LEU A 72 2.53 -7.51 -12.05
C LEU A 72 1.25 -7.68 -12.88
N THR A 73 0.61 -8.84 -12.75
CA THR A 73 -0.69 -9.15 -13.36
C THR A 73 -1.55 -9.91 -12.37
N GLY A 74 -2.86 -9.67 -12.36
CA GLY A 74 -3.78 -10.42 -11.50
C GLY A 74 -5.07 -9.66 -11.25
N THR A 75 -5.65 -9.81 -10.06
CA THR A 75 -6.97 -9.30 -9.71
C THR A 75 -6.94 -8.39 -8.49
N LEU A 76 -7.85 -7.42 -8.48
CA LEU A 76 -8.24 -6.66 -7.28
C LEU A 76 -9.74 -6.84 -7.09
N THR A 77 -10.14 -7.41 -5.96
CA THR A 77 -11.55 -7.61 -5.61
C THR A 77 -11.91 -6.73 -4.42
N TRP A 78 -12.92 -5.88 -4.58
CA TRP A 78 -13.54 -5.16 -3.47
C TRP A 78 -14.84 -5.82 -3.09
N LEU A 79 -15.03 -6.16 -1.82
CA LEU A 79 -16.29 -6.65 -1.29
C LEU A 79 -16.87 -5.62 -0.33
N VAL A 80 -18.02 -5.06 -0.69
CA VAL A 80 -18.78 -4.14 0.16
C VAL A 80 -19.92 -4.91 0.78
N HIS A 81 -19.82 -5.19 2.08
CA HIS A 81 -20.83 -5.93 2.82
C HIS A 81 -22.06 -5.08 3.13
N ALA A 82 -23.20 -5.72 3.34
CA ALA A 82 -24.45 -5.05 3.70
C ALA A 82 -24.37 -4.26 5.03
N ASP A 83 -23.46 -4.62 5.93
CA ASP A 83 -23.19 -3.91 7.19
C ASP A 83 -22.22 -2.72 7.03
N GLY A 84 -21.73 -2.47 5.83
CA GLY A 84 -20.80 -1.38 5.50
C GLY A 84 -19.32 -1.73 5.65
N LYS A 85 -18.96 -2.96 6.05
CA LYS A 85 -17.56 -3.43 5.98
C LYS A 85 -17.09 -3.46 4.52
N ILE A 86 -15.84 -3.07 4.30
CA ILE A 86 -15.20 -3.15 2.99
C ILE A 86 -13.97 -4.04 3.12
N GLU A 87 -13.91 -5.09 2.30
CA GLU A 87 -12.75 -5.96 2.16
C GLU A 87 -12.09 -5.73 0.80
N ALA A 88 -10.76 -5.86 0.75
CA ALA A 88 -9.98 -5.76 -0.46
C ALA A 88 -9.08 -6.98 -0.56
N ASP A 89 -9.19 -7.72 -1.65
CA ASP A 89 -8.35 -8.85 -1.97
C ASP A 89 -7.51 -8.52 -3.20
N LEU A 90 -6.19 -8.63 -3.06
CA LEU A 90 -5.23 -8.30 -4.11
C LEU A 90 -4.36 -9.52 -4.41
N GLU A 91 -4.69 -10.22 -5.50
CA GLU A 91 -3.95 -11.37 -5.97
C GLU A 91 -3.13 -10.98 -7.20
N LEU A 92 -1.79 -10.97 -7.07
CA LEU A 92 -0.90 -10.53 -8.14
C LEU A 92 0.27 -11.49 -8.33
N GLU A 93 0.56 -11.79 -9.60
CA GLU A 93 1.75 -12.50 -10.02
C GLU A 93 2.80 -11.50 -10.53
N LYS A 94 4.00 -11.54 -9.93
CA LYS A 94 5.14 -10.73 -10.37
C LYS A 94 5.84 -11.40 -11.54
N ASN A 95 6.14 -10.64 -12.57
CA ASN A 95 7.01 -11.11 -13.64
C ASN A 95 8.38 -11.52 -13.05
N ALA A 96 8.77 -12.77 -13.25
CA ALA A 96 9.98 -13.36 -12.67
C ALA A 96 11.29 -12.67 -13.12
N ARG A 97 11.27 -11.99 -14.28
CA ARG A 97 12.44 -11.23 -14.78
C ARG A 97 12.62 -9.87 -14.12
N MET A 98 11.59 -9.38 -13.43
CA MET A 98 11.65 -8.11 -12.72
C MET A 98 12.39 -8.30 -11.38
N PRO A 99 13.09 -7.27 -10.85
CA PRO A 99 13.67 -7.33 -9.52
C PRO A 99 12.60 -7.58 -8.44
N PHE A 100 13.04 -7.80 -7.20
CA PHE A 100 12.11 -7.82 -6.07
C PHE A 100 11.48 -6.44 -5.88
N LEU A 101 10.26 -6.40 -5.35
CA LEU A 101 9.55 -5.15 -5.12
C LEU A 101 10.04 -4.50 -3.82
N PRO A 102 10.18 -3.16 -3.76
CA PRO A 102 10.45 -2.46 -2.52
C PRO A 102 9.26 -2.52 -1.54
N ARG A 103 8.04 -2.61 -2.06
CA ARG A 103 6.77 -2.77 -1.33
C ARG A 103 5.71 -3.33 -2.27
N LEU A 104 4.66 -3.95 -1.74
CA LEU A 104 3.38 -4.14 -2.42
C LEU A 104 2.26 -3.81 -1.43
N GLY A 105 1.33 -2.94 -1.81
CA GLY A 105 0.17 -2.64 -0.95
C GLY A 105 -0.79 -1.62 -1.56
N LEU A 106 -1.85 -1.35 -0.82
CA LEU A 106 -2.81 -0.29 -1.13
C LEU A 106 -2.42 1.00 -0.39
N GLU A 107 -2.46 2.12 -1.11
CA GLU A 107 -2.27 3.46 -0.57
C GLU A 107 -3.60 4.20 -0.56
N PHE A 108 -3.95 4.72 0.61
CA PHE A 108 -5.07 5.61 0.82
C PHE A 108 -4.53 6.96 1.29
N LYS A 109 -4.94 8.03 0.62
CA LYS A 109 -4.68 9.39 1.10
C LYS A 109 -5.92 9.90 1.78
N LEU A 110 -5.84 10.11 3.09
CA LEU A 110 -6.93 10.64 3.89
C LEU A 110 -6.89 12.17 3.93
N SER A 111 -8.02 12.80 4.27
CA SER A 111 -8.02 14.25 4.52
C SER A 111 -7.16 14.62 5.73
N ASN A 112 -6.68 15.87 5.80
CA ASN A 112 -5.85 16.36 6.90
C ASN A 112 -6.56 16.36 8.27
N ASP A 113 -7.87 16.12 8.33
CA ASP A 113 -8.62 15.96 9.59
C ASP A 113 -8.19 14.71 10.39
N TYR A 114 -7.56 13.72 9.74
CA TYR A 114 -7.17 12.44 10.35
C TYR A 114 -5.71 12.45 10.84
N GLN A 115 -5.46 13.08 11.99
CA GLN A 115 -4.10 13.24 12.56
C GLN A 115 -3.72 12.24 13.65
N LYS A 116 -4.69 11.51 14.20
CA LYS A 116 -4.46 10.54 15.28
C LYS A 116 -4.29 9.14 14.70
N LEU A 117 -3.30 8.42 15.20
CA LEU A 117 -3.02 7.03 14.85
C LEU A 117 -3.26 6.15 16.08
N ALA A 118 -3.93 5.02 15.88
CA ALA A 118 -3.99 3.96 16.88
C ALA A 118 -3.90 2.62 16.16
N TYR A 119 -3.02 1.73 16.63
CA TYR A 119 -2.79 0.43 16.01
C TYR A 119 -2.41 -0.61 17.06
N TYR A 120 -2.70 -1.87 16.77
CA TYR A 120 -2.18 -3.01 17.51
C TYR A 120 -1.11 -3.65 16.63
N GLY A 121 0.15 -3.70 17.06
CA GLY A 121 1.26 -4.18 16.23
C GLY A 121 2.61 -3.96 16.90
N HIS A 122 3.72 -4.01 16.16
CA HIS A 122 5.01 -3.65 16.74
C HIS A 122 5.17 -2.14 16.92
N GLY A 123 5.51 -1.74 18.15
CA GLY A 123 5.82 -0.35 18.51
C GLY A 123 6.69 -0.28 19.77
N PRO A 124 6.93 0.93 20.30
CA PRO A 124 6.44 2.22 19.82
C PRO A 124 7.25 2.81 18.65
N PHE A 125 8.38 2.20 18.30
CA PHE A 125 9.25 2.68 17.23
C PHE A 125 8.93 2.03 15.88
N SER A 126 9.31 2.73 14.81
CA SER A 126 9.32 2.22 13.43
C SER A 126 10.01 0.86 13.36
N SER A 127 9.33 -0.11 12.75
CA SER A 127 9.75 -1.50 12.60
C SER A 127 9.59 -1.98 11.15
N TYR A 128 10.62 -2.66 10.66
CA TYR A 128 10.62 -3.38 9.39
C TYR A 128 10.80 -4.88 9.64
N ASP A 129 10.51 -5.72 8.66
CA ASP A 129 10.57 -7.18 8.81
C ASP A 129 11.95 -7.70 9.24
N ASP A 130 13.02 -7.00 8.85
CA ASP A 130 14.40 -7.27 9.24
C ASP A 130 14.91 -6.40 10.41
N LYS A 131 14.09 -5.48 10.92
CA LYS A 131 14.43 -4.53 12.01
C LYS A 131 13.23 -4.33 12.94
N GLN A 132 13.09 -5.21 13.92
CA GLN A 132 12.01 -5.14 14.92
C GLN A 132 12.42 -5.36 16.37
N LEU A 133 13.71 -5.64 16.65
CA LEU A 133 14.19 -6.00 18.01
C LEU A 133 13.99 -4.90 19.06
N ALA A 134 13.87 -3.64 18.64
CA ALA A 134 13.61 -2.50 19.52
C ALA A 134 12.11 -2.25 19.77
N SER A 135 11.22 -3.02 19.12
CA SER A 135 9.77 -2.88 19.19
C SER A 135 9.11 -4.16 19.74
N HIS A 136 7.94 -4.03 20.35
CA HIS A 136 7.16 -5.15 20.89
C HIS A 136 5.70 -5.08 20.42
N LEU A 137 5.03 -6.24 20.40
CA LEU A 137 3.62 -6.33 20.05
C LEU A 137 2.78 -5.70 21.17
N GLY A 138 1.91 -4.76 20.80
CA GLY A 138 1.05 -4.06 21.75
C GLY A 138 0.09 -3.09 21.08
N TYR A 139 -0.73 -2.42 21.88
CA TYR A 139 -1.61 -1.35 21.42
C TYR A 139 -0.94 0.01 21.64
N PHE A 140 -0.80 0.79 20.57
CA PHE A 140 -0.13 2.08 20.57
C PHE A 140 -1.05 3.18 20.05
N VAL A 141 -0.89 4.38 20.61
CA VAL A 141 -1.56 5.60 20.18
C VAL A 141 -0.50 6.65 19.90
N SER A 142 -0.60 7.31 18.75
CA SER A 142 0.37 8.29 18.27
C SER A 142 -0.32 9.35 17.41
N THR A 143 0.47 10.22 16.77
CA THR A 143 0.02 11.18 15.75
C THR A 143 0.78 10.97 14.45
N VAL A 144 0.26 11.50 13.34
CA VAL A 144 0.96 11.47 12.04
C VAL A 144 2.36 12.09 12.15
N ASN A 145 2.51 13.18 12.90
CA ASN A 145 3.79 13.86 13.09
C ASN A 145 4.76 13.06 13.97
N ASP A 146 4.26 12.44 15.05
CA ASP A 146 5.09 11.65 15.96
C ASP A 146 5.52 10.31 15.33
N ASN A 147 4.81 9.86 14.29
CA ASN A 147 5.17 8.67 13.52
C ASN A 147 6.25 8.92 12.45
N PHE A 148 6.70 10.16 12.28
CA PHE A 148 7.68 10.55 11.27
C PHE A 148 9.04 10.88 11.90
N TRP A 149 10.09 10.24 11.41
CA TRP A 149 11.46 10.59 11.74
C TRP A 149 12.08 11.51 10.68
N PRO A 150 12.56 12.72 11.04
CA PRO A 150 13.13 13.68 10.09
C PRO A 150 14.57 13.31 9.72
N HIS A 151 14.73 12.27 8.90
CA HIS A 151 16.03 11.89 8.33
C HIS A 151 16.66 13.08 7.57
N ILE A 152 17.97 13.31 7.75
CA ILE A 152 18.72 14.38 7.05
C ILE A 152 18.57 14.24 5.53
N ARG A 153 18.57 12.99 5.04
CA ARG A 153 18.18 12.65 3.67
C ARG A 153 16.79 12.02 3.72
N PRO A 154 15.77 12.60 3.06
CA PRO A 154 14.42 12.02 3.04
C PRO A 154 14.42 10.60 2.48
N GLN A 155 13.81 9.68 3.22
CA GLN A 155 13.75 8.23 2.97
C GLN A 155 12.41 7.68 3.49
N GLU A 156 12.04 6.46 3.12
CA GLU A 156 10.89 5.77 3.72
C GLU A 156 11.06 5.61 5.24
N ASP A 157 10.00 5.91 6.00
CA ASP A 157 9.96 5.76 7.46
C ASP A 157 8.51 5.56 7.97
N GLY A 158 8.34 5.30 9.28
CA GLY A 158 7.05 5.21 9.95
C GLY A 158 6.36 3.85 9.79
N SER A 159 7.11 2.82 9.39
CA SER A 159 6.59 1.46 9.20
C SER A 159 6.27 0.78 10.53
N HIS A 160 5.17 0.04 10.59
CA HIS A 160 4.84 -0.87 11.69
C HIS A 160 4.45 -2.22 11.09
N ASN A 161 5.00 -3.31 11.61
CA ASN A 161 4.66 -4.66 11.15
C ASN A 161 3.80 -5.40 12.19
N ASN A 162 3.22 -6.52 11.76
CA ASN A 162 2.24 -7.31 12.53
C ASN A 162 1.04 -6.47 13.03
N THR A 163 0.56 -5.56 12.18
CA THR A 163 -0.59 -4.69 12.45
C THR A 163 -1.93 -5.31 12.08
#